data_AF-A0A438E3Q1-F1
#
_entry.id   AF-A0A438E3Q1-F1
#
_cell.length_a   1.000
_cell.length_b   1.000
_cell.length_c   1.000
_cell.angle_alpha   90.00
_cell.angle_beta   90.00
_cell.angle_gamma   90.00
#
_symmetry.space_group_name_H-M   'P 1'
#
loop_
_entity.id
_entity.type
_entity.pdbx_description
1 polymer ?
#
loop_
_entity_poly.entity_id
_entity_poly.type
_entity_poly.pdbx_seq_one_letter_code
_entity_poly.pdbx_strand_id
1 'polypeptide(L)'
;MGIFLLNEGITDIEIHFLQIKFTAIGVYLEPEIVGHLQPWKGKSGKELAENDDFFEALISAPGEKFLRIVVIKEIKGSQYGVQLESAVRDRLAADDKYERKEGGKLWEKVVEFFQSKYFKKDSIITFHFPATSCTA
;
A
#
# COMPACT_ATOMS: atom_id res chain seq x y z
N MET A 1 6.87 7.61 -21.56
CA MET A 1 7.22 7.66 -20.13
C MET A 1 6.62 6.40 -19.49
N GLY A 2 7.40 5.63 -18.74
CA GLY A 2 6.94 4.36 -18.16
C GLY A 2 7.14 4.34 -16.65
N ILE A 3 6.23 3.68 -15.92
CA ILE A 3 6.39 3.38 -14.50
C ILE A 3 7.46 2.31 -14.30
N PHE A 4 8.26 2.42 -13.22
CA PHE A 4 9.29 1.44 -12.89
C PHE A 4 9.02 0.79 -11.54
N LEU A 5 9.43 -0.47 -11.38
CA LEU A 5 9.36 -1.18 -10.11
C LEU A 5 10.43 -0.60 -9.18
N LEU A 6 10.01 0.09 -8.11
CA LEU A 6 10.92 0.62 -7.10
C LEU A 6 11.33 -0.48 -6.13
N ASN A 7 10.37 -1.27 -5.66
CA ASN A 7 10.61 -2.28 -4.65
C ASN A 7 9.57 -3.41 -4.71
N GLU A 8 9.94 -4.58 -4.19
CA GLU A 8 9.05 -5.70 -3.96
C GLU A 8 9.05 -6.15 -2.50
N GLY A 9 7.97 -6.83 -2.09
CA GLY A 9 7.83 -7.38 -0.76
C GLY A 9 6.83 -8.53 -0.73
N ILE A 10 6.65 -9.12 0.45
CA ILE A 10 5.64 -10.14 0.70
C ILE A 10 4.84 -9.79 1.94
N THR A 11 3.62 -10.32 2.01
CA THR A 11 2.90 -10.46 3.28
C THR A 11 2.86 -11.93 3.66
N ASP A 12 3.17 -12.20 4.91
CA ASP A 12 3.25 -13.54 5.46
C ASP A 12 2.84 -13.57 6.93
N ILE A 13 2.53 -14.78 7.42
CA ILE A 13 2.28 -15.03 8.83
C ILE A 13 3.19 -16.19 9.24
N GLU A 14 3.86 -16.03 10.37
CA GLU A 14 4.65 -17.08 11.00
C GLU A 14 3.81 -17.81 12.05
N ILE A 15 3.70 -19.13 11.93
CA ILE A 15 3.01 -19.99 12.88
C ILE A 15 4.01 -21.05 13.34
N HIS A 16 4.43 -20.97 14.61
CA HIS A 16 5.51 -21.76 15.19
C HIS A 16 6.84 -21.62 14.43
N PHE A 17 7.13 -22.55 13.52
CA PHE A 17 8.34 -22.60 12.69
C PHE A 17 8.03 -22.52 11.19
N LEU A 18 6.76 -22.31 10.82
CA LEU A 18 6.28 -22.28 9.44
C LEU A 18 5.94 -20.84 9.03
N GLN A 19 6.58 -20.38 7.96
CA GLN A 19 6.26 -19.13 7.28
C GLN A 19 5.23 -19.38 6.17
N ILE A 20 4.04 -18.79 6.28
CA ILE A 20 2.97 -18.89 5.29
C ILE A 20 2.89 -17.56 4.52
N LYS A 21 3.32 -17.57 3.26
CA LYS A 21 3.26 -16.39 2.38
C LYS A 21 1.87 -16.24 1.76
N PHE A 22 1.25 -15.08 1.92
CA PHE A 22 -0.08 -14.77 1.40
C PHE A 22 -0.03 -14.01 0.09
N THR A 23 0.76 -12.93 0.02
CA THR A 23 0.84 -12.10 -1.19
C THR A 23 2.26 -11.65 -1.47
N ALA A 24 2.55 -11.38 -2.74
CA ALA A 24 3.70 -10.60 -3.16
C ALA A 24 3.21 -9.20 -3.55
N ILE A 25 3.96 -8.16 -3.19
CA ILE A 25 3.64 -6.76 -3.45
C ILE A 25 4.75 -6.18 -4.32
N GLY A 26 4.39 -5.48 -5.38
CA GLY A 26 5.30 -4.63 -6.14
C GLY A 26 4.85 -3.17 -6.05
N VAL A 27 5.78 -2.28 -5.73
CA VAL A 27 5.57 -0.83 -5.66
C VAL A 27 6.15 -0.20 -6.92
N TYR A 28 5.31 0.42 -7.73
CA TYR A 28 5.70 1.06 -8.98
C TYR A 28 5.48 2.57 -8.88
N LEU A 29 6.45 3.32 -9.38
CA LEU A 29 6.45 4.77 -9.33
C LEU A 29 6.76 5.35 -10.71
N GLU A 30 6.25 6.56 -10.92
CA GLU A 30 6.70 7.40 -12.02
C GLU A 30 8.13 7.92 -11.77
N PRO A 31 9.03 7.91 -12.78
CA PRO A 31 10.41 8.38 -12.64
C PRO A 31 10.54 9.80 -12.09
N GLU A 32 9.55 10.65 -12.37
CA GLU A 32 9.52 12.06 -11.96
C GLU A 32 9.48 12.21 -10.43
N ILE A 33 8.90 11.23 -9.71
CA ILE A 33 8.87 11.19 -8.24
C ILE A 33 10.28 11.22 -7.65
N VAL A 34 11.27 10.61 -8.31
CA VAL A 34 12.67 10.62 -7.86
C VAL A 34 13.25 12.04 -7.85
N GLY A 35 12.76 12.91 -8.74
CA GLY A 35 13.09 14.33 -8.77
C GLY A 35 12.64 15.08 -7.50
N HIS A 36 11.61 14.60 -6.81
CA HIS A 36 11.12 15.18 -5.55
C HIS A 36 11.88 14.68 -4.31
N LEU A 37 12.68 13.61 -4.46
CA LEU A 37 13.42 12.96 -3.37
C LEU A 37 14.90 13.35 -3.31
N GLN A 38 15.28 14.47 -3.94
CA GLN A 38 16.68 14.96 -3.91
C GLN A 38 17.28 15.16 -2.51
N PRO A 39 16.53 15.61 -1.47
CA PRO A 39 17.09 15.74 -0.12
C PRO A 39 17.61 14.44 0.50
N TRP A 40 17.20 13.28 -0.05
CA TRP A 40 17.61 11.95 0.40
C TRP A 40 18.71 11.34 -0.46
N LYS A 41 19.20 12.08 -1.45
CA LYS A 41 20.30 11.64 -2.33
C LYS A 41 21.57 11.39 -1.53
N GLY A 42 22.18 10.23 -1.75
CA GLY A 42 23.44 9.84 -1.10
C GLY A 42 23.25 9.16 0.27
N LYS A 43 22.03 9.11 0.82
CA LYS A 43 21.73 8.25 1.97
C LYS A 43 21.73 6.79 1.55
N SER A 44 22.20 5.91 2.43
CA SER A 44 22.16 4.47 2.22
C SER A 44 20.73 3.93 2.31
N GLY A 45 20.45 2.79 1.69
CA GLY A 45 19.13 2.15 1.76
C GLY A 45 18.68 1.85 3.20
N LYS A 46 19.62 1.57 4.12
CA LYS A 46 19.31 1.35 5.54
C LYS A 46 18.84 2.65 6.21
N GLU A 47 19.53 3.76 5.96
CA GLU A 47 19.14 5.07 6.51
C GLU A 47 17.78 5.52 5.98
N LEU A 48 17.45 5.19 4.72
CA LEU A 48 16.13 5.48 4.16
C LEU A 48 15.02 4.60 4.74
N ALA A 49 15.31 3.32 4.98
CA ALA A 49 14.35 2.37 5.54
C ALA A 49 13.92 2.71 6.97
N GLU A 50 14.76 3.40 7.73
CA GLU A 50 14.50 3.83 9.11
C GLU A 50 14.01 5.30 9.20
N ASN A 51 13.76 5.98 8.07
CA ASN A 51 13.41 7.40 8.04
C ASN A 51 11.95 7.62 7.60
N ASP A 52 11.06 7.88 8.56
CA ASP A 52 9.64 8.12 8.28
C ASP A 52 9.42 9.33 7.35
N ASP A 53 10.20 10.41 7.52
CA ASP A 53 10.13 11.61 6.66
C ASP A 53 10.38 11.30 5.17
N PHE A 54 11.23 10.31 4.88
CA PHE A 54 11.46 9.83 3.51
C PHE A 54 10.21 9.22 2.91
N PHE A 55 9.54 8.34 3.65
CA PHE A 55 8.31 7.70 3.20
C PHE A 55 7.17 8.71 3.08
N GLU A 56 7.06 9.67 4.00
CA GLU A 56 6.08 10.75 3.89
C GLU A 56 6.29 11.61 2.65
N ALA A 57 7.53 11.98 2.34
CA ALA A 57 7.87 12.70 1.12
C ALA A 57 7.60 11.88 -0.13
N LEU A 58 7.90 10.57 -0.11
CA LEU A 58 7.62 9.65 -1.20
C LEU A 58 6.12 9.52 -1.48
N ILE A 59 5.31 9.38 -0.43
CA ILE A 59 3.85 9.28 -0.53
C ILE A 59 3.26 10.59 -1.05
N SER A 60 3.76 11.72 -0.57
CA SER A 60 3.26 13.07 -0.90
C SER A 60 3.77 13.62 -2.23
N ALA A 61 4.84 13.05 -2.79
CA ALA A 61 5.42 13.50 -4.05
C ALA A 61 4.38 13.43 -5.19
N PRO A 62 4.26 14.47 -6.03
CA PRO A 62 3.36 14.42 -7.18
C PRO A 62 3.86 13.38 -8.20
N GLY A 63 2.93 12.63 -8.77
CA GLY A 63 3.22 11.56 -9.73
C GLY A 63 2.41 10.30 -9.46
N GLU A 64 2.23 9.49 -10.48
CA GLU A 64 1.46 8.24 -10.38
C GLU A 64 2.20 7.16 -9.58
N LYS A 65 1.42 6.43 -8.77
CA LYS A 65 1.93 5.33 -7.94
C LYS A 65 1.01 4.13 -8.11
N PHE A 66 1.59 2.95 -8.26
CA PHE A 66 0.83 1.71 -8.36
C PHE A 66 1.33 0.71 -7.33
N LEU A 67 0.41 0.04 -6.66
CA LEU A 67 0.70 -1.17 -5.91
C LEU A 67 0.09 -2.34 -6.66
N ARG A 68 0.92 -3.30 -7.04
CA ARG A 68 0.47 -4.55 -7.65
C ARG A 68 0.67 -5.68 -6.66
N ILE A 69 -0.42 -6.30 -6.26
CA ILE A 69 -0.44 -7.38 -5.28
C ILE A 69 -0.83 -8.66 -5.99
N VAL A 70 0.02 -9.67 -5.88
CA VAL A 70 -0.18 -11.00 -6.45
C VAL A 70 -0.46 -11.99 -5.33
N VAL A 71 -1.56 -12.71 -5.43
CA VAL A 71 -2.02 -13.65 -4.41
C VAL A 71 -1.27 -14.97 -4.53
N ILE A 72 -0.49 -15.32 -3.51
CA ILE A 72 0.30 -16.56 -3.43
C ILE A 72 -0.55 -17.68 -2.81
N LYS A 73 -1.25 -17.37 -1.71
CA LYS A 73 -2.16 -18.27 -1.01
C LYS A 73 -3.58 -17.74 -1.15
N GLU A 74 -4.50 -18.64 -1.51
CA GLU A 74 -5.90 -18.27 -1.69
C GLU A 74 -6.47 -17.63 -0.43
N ILE A 75 -7.19 -16.52 -0.62
CA ILE A 75 -7.75 -15.72 0.47
C ILE A 75 -9.15 -15.22 0.08
N LYS A 76 -10.08 -15.30 1.03
CA LYS A 76 -11.40 -14.69 0.82
C LYS A 76 -11.22 -13.18 0.78
N GLY A 77 -11.86 -12.51 -0.18
CA GLY A 77 -11.74 -11.06 -0.27
C GLY A 77 -12.24 -10.36 1.01
N SER A 78 -13.24 -10.92 1.71
CA SER A 78 -13.63 -10.44 3.04
C SER A 78 -12.50 -10.45 4.07
N GLN A 79 -11.62 -11.45 4.06
CA GLN A 79 -10.45 -11.50 4.96
C GLN A 79 -9.41 -10.44 4.58
N TYR A 80 -9.19 -10.23 3.28
CA TYR A 80 -8.26 -9.20 2.79
C TYR A 80 -8.79 -7.80 3.10
N GLY A 81 -10.08 -7.55 2.85
CA GLY A 81 -10.74 -6.26 3.08
C GLY A 81 -10.72 -5.84 4.55
N VAL A 82 -10.99 -6.77 5.48
CA VAL A 82 -10.92 -6.47 6.93
C VAL A 82 -9.50 -6.15 7.39
N GLN A 83 -8.48 -6.86 6.87
CA GLN A 83 -7.08 -6.55 7.20
C GLN A 83 -6.69 -5.16 6.68
N LEU A 84 -7.07 -4.83 5.45
CA LEU A 84 -6.81 -3.52 4.85
C LEU A 84 -7.52 -2.40 5.63
N GLU A 85 -8.79 -2.59 5.96
CA GLU A 85 -9.57 -1.63 6.75
C GLU A 85 -8.94 -1.40 8.13
N SER A 86 -8.57 -2.47 8.85
CA SER A 86 -7.96 -2.34 10.17
C SER A 86 -6.65 -1.57 10.09
N ALA A 87 -5.76 -1.93 9.16
CA ALA A 87 -4.47 -1.27 9.02
C ALA A 87 -4.59 0.23 8.77
N VAL A 88 -5.55 0.64 7.90
CA VAL A 88 -5.72 2.06 7.62
C VAL A 88 -6.48 2.79 8.72
N ARG A 89 -7.48 2.15 9.36
CA ARG A 89 -8.14 2.71 10.54
C ARG A 89 -7.13 2.97 11.65
N ASP A 90 -6.28 2.00 11.97
CA ASP A 90 -5.30 2.13 13.05
C ASP A 90 -4.30 3.26 12.74
N ARG A 91 -3.87 3.40 11.48
CA ARG A 91 -3.02 4.53 11.05
C ARG A 91 -3.75 5.88 11.13
N LEU A 92 -5.00 5.95 10.69
CA LEU A 92 -5.79 7.20 10.75
C LEU A 92 -6.14 7.60 12.18
N ALA A 93 -6.33 6.63 13.08
CA ALA A 93 -6.57 6.86 14.49
C ALA A 93 -5.30 7.38 15.19
N ALA A 94 -4.12 6.84 14.85
CA ALA A 94 -2.84 7.36 15.34
C ALA A 94 -2.59 8.83 14.97
N ASP A 95 -3.16 9.29 13.86
CA ASP A 95 -3.07 10.67 13.37
C ASP A 95 -4.22 11.58 13.85
N ASP A 96 -5.15 11.09 14.68
CA ASP A 96 -6.41 11.77 15.06
C ASP A 96 -7.29 12.18 13.86
N LYS A 97 -7.16 11.49 12.72
CA LYS A 97 -7.87 11.79 11.45
C LYS A 97 -9.08 10.89 11.18
N TYR A 98 -9.33 9.88 12.00
CA TYR A 98 -10.35 8.85 11.74
C TYR A 98 -11.80 9.36 11.83
N GLU A 99 -12.08 10.35 12.69
CA GLU A 99 -13.43 10.87 12.95
C GLU A 99 -14.04 11.71 11.80
N ARG A 100 -13.32 11.90 10.68
CA ARG A 100 -13.90 12.53 9.49
C ARG A 100 -14.96 11.60 8.88
N LYS A 101 -16.22 12.07 8.85
CA LYS A 101 -17.39 11.37 8.26
C LYS A 101 -17.15 10.76 6.86
N GLU A 102 -16.19 11.27 6.12
CA GLU A 102 -15.80 10.79 4.79
C GLU A 102 -14.99 9.48 4.83
N GLY A 103 -14.18 9.29 5.88
CA GLY A 103 -13.36 8.08 6.08
C GLY A 103 -14.23 6.84 6.21
N GLY A 104 -15.22 6.85 7.11
CA GLY A 104 -16.09 5.68 7.34
C GLY A 104 -16.89 5.23 6.10
N LYS A 105 -17.42 6.16 5.31
CA LYS A 105 -18.17 5.85 4.08
C LYS A 105 -17.29 5.35 2.94
N LEU A 106 -16.04 5.81 2.87
CA LEU A 106 -15.08 5.32 1.89
C LEU A 106 -14.67 3.88 2.21
N TRP A 107 -14.41 3.59 3.49
CA TRP A 107 -14.05 2.26 3.95
C TRP A 107 -15.14 1.23 3.72
N GLU A 108 -16.40 1.60 3.95
CA GLU A 108 -17.55 0.71 3.69
C GLU A 108 -17.56 0.20 2.24
N LYS A 109 -17.36 1.09 1.25
CA LYS A 109 -17.32 0.70 -0.17
C LYS A 109 -16.12 -0.17 -0.53
N VAL A 110 -14.95 0.13 0.04
CA VAL A 110 -13.72 -0.66 -0.19
C VAL A 110 -13.90 -2.07 0.39
N VAL A 111 -14.45 -2.19 1.60
CA VAL A 111 -14.73 -3.47 2.24
C VAL A 111 -15.77 -4.25 1.46
N GLU A 112 -16.88 -3.62 1.06
CA GLU A 112 -17.94 -4.25 0.25
C GLU A 112 -17.39 -4.79 -1.08
N PHE A 113 -16.54 -4.01 -1.76
CA PHE A 113 -15.88 -4.46 -2.99
C PHE A 113 -15.14 -5.77 -2.78
N PHE A 114 -14.35 -5.87 -1.71
CA PHE A 114 -13.57 -7.06 -1.40
C PHE A 114 -14.42 -8.21 -0.87
N GLN A 115 -15.48 -7.96 -0.09
CA GLN A 115 -16.35 -9.00 0.49
C GLN A 115 -16.95 -9.92 -0.58
N SER A 116 -17.30 -9.37 -1.75
CA SER A 116 -17.87 -10.14 -2.86
C SER A 116 -16.87 -11.03 -3.61
N LYS A 117 -15.57 -10.95 -3.30
CA LYS A 117 -14.49 -11.59 -4.08
C LYS A 117 -13.92 -12.82 -3.37
N TYR A 118 -13.42 -13.73 -4.19
CA TYR A 118 -12.57 -14.83 -3.75
C TYR A 118 -11.28 -14.80 -4.57
N PHE A 119 -10.15 -14.60 -3.91
CA PHE A 119 -8.87 -14.49 -4.58
C PHE A 119 -8.18 -15.84 -4.62
N LYS A 120 -8.19 -16.44 -5.81
CA LYS A 120 -7.41 -17.65 -6.11
C LYS A 120 -5.93 -17.31 -6.23
N LYS A 121 -5.09 -18.34 -6.22
CA LYS A 121 -3.67 -18.19 -6.55
C LYS A 121 -3.50 -17.45 -7.88
N ASP A 122 -2.51 -16.56 -7.94
CA ASP A 122 -2.16 -15.69 -9.06
C ASP A 122 -3.22 -14.63 -9.40
N SER A 123 -4.25 -14.44 -8.55
CA SER A 123 -5.11 -13.26 -8.63
C SER A 123 -4.29 -11.99 -8.41
N ILE A 124 -4.64 -10.92 -9.13
CA ILE A 124 -3.95 -9.64 -9.06
C ILE A 124 -4.90 -8.58 -8.52
N ILE A 125 -4.46 -7.86 -7.49
CA ILE A 125 -5.10 -6.67 -6.97
C ILE A 125 -4.20 -5.49 -7.30
N THR A 126 -4.74 -4.47 -7.95
CA THR A 126 -3.98 -3.26 -8.31
C THR A 126 -4.60 -2.06 -7.63
N PHE A 127 -3.80 -1.33 -6.86
CA PHE A 127 -4.13 0.01 -6.38
C PHE A 127 -3.43 1.03 -7.26
N HIS A 128 -4.19 2.00 -7.75
CA HIS A 128 -3.66 3.12 -8.52
C HIS A 128 -3.91 4.41 -7.73
N PHE A 129 -2.83 5.15 -7.47
CA PHE A 129 -2.84 6.45 -6.82
C PHE A 129 -2.46 7.51 -7.88
N PRO A 130 -3.43 8.29 -8.37
CA PRO A 130 -3.19 9.28 -9.41
C PRO A 130 -2.37 10.47 -8.88
N ALA A 131 -1.66 11.15 -9.77
CA ALA A 131 -0.82 12.31 -9.42
C ALA A 131 -1.61 13.47 -8.77
N THR A 132 -2.88 13.61 -9.12
CA THR A 132 -3.83 14.58 -8.53
C THR A 132 -4.60 13.95 -7.38
N SER A 133 -3.92 13.47 -6.35
CA SER A 133 -4.58 13.37 -5.04
C SER A 133 -4.69 14.77 -4.46
N CYS A 134 -5.73 15.52 -4.86
CA CYS A 134 -6.14 16.72 -4.13
C CYS A 134 -6.37 16.32 -2.67
N THR A 135 -5.41 16.60 -1.80
CA THR A 135 -5.72 16.88 -0.40
C THR A 135 -6.50 18.20 -0.40
N ALA A 136 -7.82 18.09 -0.46
CA ALA A 136 -8.73 19.14 -0.02
C ALA A 136 -8.89 19.08 1.50
#